data_AF-A0A3B9MWI7-F1
#
_entry.id   AF-A0A3B9MWI7-F1
#
_cell.length_a   1.000
_cell.length_b   1.000
_cell.length_c   1.000
_cell.angle_alpha   90.00
_cell.angle_beta   90.00
_cell.angle_gamma   90.00
#
_symmetry.space_group_name_H-M   'P 1'
#
loop_
_entity.id
_entity.type
_entity.pdbx_description
1 polymer ?
#
loop_
_entity_poly.entity_id
_entity_poly.type
_entity_poly.pdbx_seq_one_letter_code
_entity_poly.pdbx_strand_id
1 'polypeptide(L)'
;MSALLELREKLRNIYSKGEVYITPFSKFLLSLIAFLCINANIGYMGKLNNTMIAIVLALIGSLLPLNLTVLICGGMVCAHLYALSLECGIVGAALIILMFVFYFRFSPGDSAIVLLLPICFGLKIPYVIPIAAGLLCTPLSVVSVACGTVAYYVITYFKENSQTIATLDAENAVAKFRFVIDGVLGNKEMFVTVIAFAAMVLVVYLLRRLSIDHSWTIGMVAGIIFGVVILLVGSTGFKTDISIGGLILGMIVSFLICKVLEFFMHNVNYSRTEYVQFEDDEYYYYVKAVPKNNVKREKKKVKKITSAV
;
A
#
# COMPACT_ATOMS: atom_id res chain seq x y z
N MET A 1 26.34 -14.21 0.17
CA MET A 1 24.99 -14.75 0.45
C MET A 1 24.77 -15.03 1.94
N SER A 2 25.75 -15.63 2.66
CA SER A 2 25.69 -15.82 4.12
C SER A 2 25.48 -14.52 4.90
N ALA A 3 26.26 -13.47 4.61
CA ALA A 3 26.16 -12.18 5.31
C ALA A 3 24.78 -11.50 5.20
N LEU A 4 24.13 -11.57 4.01
CA LEU A 4 22.77 -11.05 3.80
C LEU A 4 21.72 -11.84 4.58
N LEU A 5 21.86 -13.17 4.64
CA LEU A 5 20.97 -14.02 5.42
C LEU A 5 21.16 -13.82 6.93
N GLU A 6 22.40 -13.65 7.40
CA GLU A 6 22.72 -13.30 8.78
C GLU A 6 22.14 -11.92 9.15
N LEU A 7 22.26 -10.93 8.27
CA LEU A 7 21.65 -9.61 8.46
C LEU A 7 20.13 -9.72 8.59
N ARG A 8 19.48 -10.51 7.72
CA ARG A 8 18.04 -10.75 7.79
C ARG A 8 17.63 -11.39 9.12
N GLU A 9 18.35 -12.41 9.57
CA GLU A 9 18.08 -13.05 10.87
C GLU A 9 18.30 -12.11 12.05
N LYS A 10 19.36 -11.28 12.02
CA LYS A 10 19.61 -10.25 13.04
C LYS A 10 18.48 -9.23 13.09
N LEU A 11 18.05 -8.70 11.94
CA LEU A 11 16.94 -7.75 11.84
C LEU A 11 15.63 -8.36 12.34
N ARG A 12 15.34 -9.62 11.98
CA ARG A 12 14.17 -10.33 12.47
C ARG A 12 14.19 -10.52 13.99
N ASN A 13 15.36 -10.84 14.55
CA ASN A 13 15.53 -10.97 16.00
C ASN A 13 15.40 -9.62 16.74
N ILE A 14 15.85 -8.52 16.12
CA ILE A 14 15.64 -7.17 16.66
C ILE A 14 14.15 -6.85 16.68
N TYR A 15 13.45 -7.11 15.57
CA TYR A 15 12.01 -6.90 15.49
C TYR A 15 11.26 -7.74 16.53
N SER A 16 11.56 -9.04 16.63
CA SER A 16 10.86 -9.94 17.58
C SER A 16 11.11 -9.58 19.05
N LYS A 17 12.29 -9.01 19.37
CA LYS A 17 12.60 -8.56 20.74
C LYS A 17 12.02 -7.17 21.04
N GLY A 18 11.90 -6.33 20.03
CA GLY A 18 11.46 -4.93 20.15
C GLY A 18 10.03 -4.68 19.68
N GLU A 19 9.24 -5.71 19.37
CA GLU A 19 7.91 -5.60 18.74
C GLU A 19 6.97 -4.64 19.49
N VAL A 20 7.03 -4.67 20.82
CA VAL A 20 6.25 -3.81 21.73
C VAL A 20 6.52 -2.32 21.49
N TYR A 21 7.74 -1.95 21.07
CA TYR A 21 8.13 -0.56 20.81
C TYR A 21 8.11 -0.22 19.32
N ILE A 22 8.55 -1.14 18.46
CA ILE A 22 8.66 -0.93 17.01
C ILE A 22 7.27 -0.80 16.37
N THR A 23 6.28 -1.58 16.85
CA THR A 23 4.93 -1.54 16.27
C THR A 23 4.23 -0.20 16.51
N PRO A 24 4.13 0.33 17.75
CA PRO A 24 3.58 1.66 17.97
C PRO A 24 4.39 2.76 17.26
N PHE A 25 5.72 2.66 17.25
CA PHE A 25 6.57 3.65 16.58
C PHE A 25 6.35 3.70 15.05
N SER A 26 6.18 2.55 14.41
CA SER A 26 5.86 2.50 12.97
C SER A 26 4.46 3.06 12.66
N LYS A 27 3.46 2.80 13.52
CA LYS A 27 2.14 3.42 13.43
C LYS A 27 2.21 4.93 13.61
N PHE A 28 2.99 5.40 14.58
CA PHE A 28 3.24 6.83 14.80
C PHE A 28 3.77 7.48 13.51
N LEU A 29 4.84 6.90 12.95
CA LEU A 29 5.49 7.45 11.76
C LEU A 29 4.56 7.45 10.54
N LEU A 30 3.82 6.35 10.33
CA LEU A 30 2.84 6.25 9.24
C LEU A 30 1.72 7.29 9.39
N SER A 31 1.17 7.44 10.60
CA SER A 31 0.12 8.43 10.89
C SER A 31 0.64 9.85 10.70
N LEU A 32 1.84 10.15 11.19
CA LEU A 32 2.48 11.45 11.06
C LEU A 32 2.68 11.83 9.59
N ILE A 33 3.27 10.93 8.79
CA ILE A 33 3.48 11.17 7.36
C ILE A 33 2.13 11.38 6.67
N ALA A 34 1.11 10.59 6.98
CA ALA A 34 -0.22 10.74 6.40
C ALA A 34 -0.82 12.13 6.72
N PHE A 35 -0.83 12.54 7.99
CA PHE A 35 -1.39 13.84 8.40
C PHE A 35 -0.61 15.02 7.80
N LEU A 36 0.72 14.94 7.77
CA LEU A 36 1.54 15.98 7.13
C LEU A 36 1.30 16.04 5.62
N CYS A 37 1.12 14.90 4.96
CA CYS A 37 0.83 14.85 3.53
C CYS A 37 -0.55 15.44 3.21
N ILE A 38 -1.55 15.18 4.05
CA ILE A 38 -2.88 15.81 3.94
C ILE A 38 -2.76 17.34 4.09
N ASN A 39 -2.10 17.81 5.16
CA ASN A 39 -1.89 19.24 5.41
C ASN A 39 -1.12 19.94 4.27
N ALA A 40 -0.08 19.30 3.74
CA ALA A 40 0.72 19.86 2.67
C ALA A 40 -0.04 19.98 1.33
N ASN A 41 -1.08 19.17 1.12
CA ASN A 41 -1.85 19.19 -0.13
C ASN A 41 -3.15 19.99 -0.03
N ILE A 42 -3.92 19.83 1.04
CA ILE A 42 -5.25 20.42 1.22
C ILE A 42 -5.40 21.15 2.56
N GLY A 43 -4.34 21.81 3.05
CA GLY A 43 -4.29 22.52 4.33
C GLY A 43 -5.19 23.77 4.48
N TYR A 44 -6.43 23.77 3.97
CA TYR A 44 -7.33 24.92 3.95
C TYR A 44 -7.79 25.37 5.36
N MET A 45 -8.10 24.42 6.24
CA MET A 45 -8.49 24.74 7.62
C MET A 45 -7.27 25.11 8.47
N GLY A 46 -7.05 26.40 8.73
CA GLY A 46 -5.88 26.89 9.49
C GLY A 46 -5.72 26.28 10.88
N LYS A 47 -6.81 25.91 11.56
CA LYS A 47 -6.76 25.22 12.86
C LYS A 47 -6.18 23.80 12.76
N LEU A 48 -6.38 23.09 11.65
CA LEU A 48 -5.86 21.73 11.45
C LEU A 48 -4.50 21.74 10.73
N ASN A 49 -4.23 22.79 9.95
CA ASN A 49 -2.97 23.00 9.25
C ASN A 49 -1.86 23.50 10.20
N ASN A 50 -1.70 22.84 11.34
CA ASN A 50 -0.61 23.07 12.28
C ASN A 50 0.16 21.77 12.50
N THR A 51 1.46 21.81 12.23
CA THR A 51 2.38 20.68 12.39
C THR A 51 2.33 20.10 13.81
N MET A 52 2.17 20.91 14.85
CA MET A 52 2.07 20.44 16.24
C MET A 52 0.81 19.61 16.45
N ILE A 53 -0.32 20.00 15.86
CA ILE A 53 -1.57 19.24 15.96
C ILE A 53 -1.43 17.91 15.22
N ALA A 54 -0.79 17.90 14.04
CA ALA A 54 -0.49 16.67 13.32
C ALA A 54 0.41 15.71 14.14
N ILE A 55 1.41 16.24 14.85
CA ILE A 55 2.29 15.44 15.74
C ILE A 55 1.50 14.83 16.91
N VAL A 56 0.67 15.63 17.58
CA VAL A 56 -0.16 15.14 18.70
C VAL A 56 -1.16 14.08 18.22
N LEU A 57 -1.84 14.32 17.10
CA LEU A 57 -2.75 13.34 16.50
C LEU A 57 -2.02 12.06 16.08
N ALA A 58 -0.81 12.16 15.53
CA ALA A 58 0.00 10.99 15.18
C ALA A 58 0.41 10.20 16.42
N LEU A 59 0.73 10.87 17.53
CA LEU A 59 1.06 10.25 18.81
C LEU A 59 -0.13 9.48 19.37
N ILE A 60 -1.32 10.07 19.32
CA ILE A 60 -2.57 9.36 19.66
C ILE A 60 -2.78 8.18 18.69
N GLY A 61 -2.59 8.38 17.39
CA GLY A 61 -2.70 7.35 16.34
C GLY A 61 -1.76 6.16 16.53
N SER A 62 -0.61 6.35 17.19
CA SER A 62 0.33 5.28 17.51
C SER A 62 -0.25 4.21 18.45
N LEU A 63 -1.17 4.63 19.32
CA LEU A 63 -1.84 3.78 20.31
C LEU A 63 -3.11 3.15 19.75
N LEU A 64 -3.70 3.74 18.70
CA LEU A 64 -4.97 3.32 18.14
C LEU A 64 -4.82 2.13 17.16
N PRO A 65 -5.92 1.41 16.90
CA PRO A 65 -6.01 0.50 15.76
C PRO A 65 -5.81 1.28 14.46
N LEU A 66 -5.08 0.70 13.50
CA LEU A 66 -4.74 1.40 12.25
C LEU A 66 -5.98 1.77 11.42
N ASN A 67 -7.06 1.00 11.54
CA ASN A 67 -8.37 1.31 10.97
C ASN A 67 -8.96 2.63 11.48
N LEU A 68 -8.75 2.96 12.76
CA LEU A 68 -9.21 4.21 13.33
C LEU A 68 -8.34 5.38 12.85
N THR A 69 -7.04 5.17 12.65
CA THR A 69 -6.16 6.15 11.99
C THR A 69 -6.66 6.49 10.58
N VAL A 70 -7.08 5.50 9.79
CA VAL A 70 -7.68 5.72 8.46
C VAL A 70 -8.94 6.58 8.56
N LEU A 71 -9.82 6.31 9.53
CA LEU A 71 -11.02 7.09 9.77
C LEU A 71 -10.68 8.55 10.14
N ILE A 72 -9.70 8.76 11.01
CA ILE A 72 -9.23 10.10 11.39
C ILE A 72 -8.65 10.83 10.17
N CYS A 73 -7.87 10.15 9.32
CA CYS A 73 -7.36 10.73 8.08
C CYS A 73 -8.51 11.17 7.16
N GLY A 74 -9.52 10.32 6.96
CA GLY A 74 -10.70 10.67 6.16
C GLY A 74 -11.47 11.85 6.75
N GLY A 75 -11.67 11.86 8.07
CA GLY A 75 -12.31 13.00 8.76
C GLY A 75 -11.53 14.30 8.61
N MET A 76 -10.19 14.23 8.65
CA MET A 76 -9.32 15.37 8.43
C MET A 76 -9.44 15.90 7.00
N VAL A 77 -9.45 15.01 6.00
CA VAL A 77 -9.72 15.39 4.60
C VAL A 77 -11.08 16.10 4.48
N CYS A 78 -12.15 15.53 5.05
CA CYS A 78 -13.47 16.17 5.06
C CYS A 78 -13.45 17.57 5.70
N ALA A 79 -12.76 17.73 6.84
CA ALA A 79 -12.68 19.01 7.54
C ALA A 79 -11.94 20.08 6.71
N HIS A 80 -10.88 19.69 6.00
CA HIS A 80 -10.18 20.56 5.07
C HIS A 80 -11.06 20.95 3.88
N LEU A 81 -11.78 20.01 3.29
CA LEU A 81 -12.69 20.29 2.17
C LEU A 81 -13.87 21.17 2.58
N TYR A 82 -14.40 20.99 3.80
CA TYR A 82 -15.42 21.85 4.37
C TYR A 82 -14.93 23.30 4.54
N ALA A 83 -13.66 23.48 4.95
CA ALA A 83 -13.07 24.81 5.06
C ALA A 83 -12.84 25.49 3.69
N LEU A 84 -12.77 24.72 2.60
CA LEU A 84 -12.72 25.25 1.24
C LEU A 84 -14.12 25.73 0.78
N SER A 85 -15.13 24.87 0.88
CA SER A 85 -16.54 25.24 0.67
C SER A 85 -17.46 24.16 1.26
N LEU A 86 -18.70 24.54 1.60
CA LEU A 86 -19.69 23.62 2.14
C LEU A 86 -19.99 22.47 1.17
N GLU A 87 -20.13 22.79 -0.11
CA GLU A 87 -20.41 21.85 -1.20
C GLU A 87 -19.29 20.83 -1.35
N CYS A 88 -18.04 21.29 -1.32
CA CYS A 88 -16.84 20.44 -1.36
C CYS A 88 -16.78 19.48 -0.15
N GLY A 89 -17.13 19.98 1.03
CA GLY A 89 -17.22 19.18 2.25
C GLY A 89 -18.26 18.06 2.13
N ILE A 90 -19.45 18.37 1.62
CA ILE A 90 -20.54 17.38 1.44
C ILE A 90 -20.16 16.30 0.42
N VAL A 91 -19.67 16.70 -0.76
CA VAL A 91 -19.27 15.75 -1.81
C VAL A 91 -18.09 14.88 -1.35
N GLY A 92 -17.08 15.51 -0.74
CA GLY A 92 -15.93 14.79 -0.19
C GLY A 92 -16.33 13.80 0.92
N ALA A 93 -17.21 14.19 1.83
CA ALA A 93 -17.72 13.32 2.88
C ALA A 93 -18.52 12.14 2.32
N ALA A 94 -19.42 12.38 1.37
CA ALA A 94 -20.20 11.31 0.73
C ALA A 94 -19.29 10.27 0.06
N LEU A 95 -18.25 10.74 -0.66
CA LEU A 95 -17.29 9.87 -1.32
C LEU A 95 -16.43 9.09 -0.32
N ILE A 96 -15.93 9.73 0.74
CA ILE A 96 -15.15 9.06 1.79
C ILE A 96 -16.00 8.04 2.55
N ILE A 97 -17.25 8.35 2.85
CA ILE A 97 -18.19 7.40 3.48
C ILE A 97 -18.40 6.19 2.56
N LEU A 98 -18.65 6.41 1.26
CA LEU A 98 -18.78 5.34 0.28
C LEU A 98 -17.53 4.45 0.27
N MET A 99 -16.35 5.05 0.22
CA MET A 99 -15.08 4.32 0.29
C MET A 99 -14.93 3.51 1.57
N PHE A 100 -15.31 4.05 2.72
CA PHE A 100 -15.27 3.33 4.00
C PHE A 100 -16.24 2.17 4.06
N VAL A 101 -17.45 2.31 3.50
CA VAL A 101 -18.40 1.19 3.41
C VAL A 101 -17.79 0.03 2.62
N PHE A 102 -17.17 0.28 1.47
CA PHE A 102 -16.48 -0.75 0.71
C PHE A 102 -15.27 -1.31 1.46
N TYR A 103 -14.39 -0.45 1.98
CA TYR A 103 -13.17 -0.87 2.65
C TYR A 103 -13.43 -1.75 3.88
N PHE A 104 -14.30 -1.30 4.80
CA PHE A 104 -14.59 -2.04 6.04
C PHE A 104 -15.34 -3.34 5.77
N ARG A 105 -16.12 -3.42 4.68
CA ARG A 105 -16.84 -4.63 4.30
C ARG A 105 -15.93 -5.70 3.70
N PHE A 106 -15.00 -5.31 2.84
CA PHE A 106 -14.24 -6.26 2.02
C PHE A 106 -12.81 -6.50 2.50
N SER A 107 -12.13 -5.51 3.06
CA SER A 107 -10.74 -5.70 3.51
C SER A 107 -10.33 -4.82 4.71
N PRO A 108 -10.97 -5.00 5.89
CA PRO A 108 -10.62 -4.25 7.09
C PRO A 108 -9.21 -4.55 7.64
N GLY A 109 -8.53 -5.59 7.13
CA GLY A 109 -7.16 -5.96 7.52
C GLY A 109 -6.07 -5.16 6.80
N ASP A 110 -6.41 -4.46 5.71
CA ASP A 110 -5.45 -3.83 4.80
C ASP A 110 -5.32 -2.30 5.02
N SER A 111 -5.51 -1.80 6.25
CA SER A 111 -5.51 -0.35 6.51
C SER A 111 -4.20 0.34 6.16
N ALA A 112 -3.09 -0.38 6.28
CA ALA A 112 -1.78 0.13 5.88
C ALA A 112 -1.74 0.46 4.39
N ILE A 113 -2.40 -0.34 3.53
CA ILE A 113 -2.45 -0.14 2.08
C ILE A 113 -3.19 1.16 1.76
N VAL A 114 -4.32 1.41 2.42
CA VAL A 114 -5.14 2.61 2.19
C VAL A 114 -4.38 3.90 2.53
N LEU A 115 -3.54 3.88 3.58
CA LEU A 115 -2.71 5.04 3.97
C LEU A 115 -1.45 5.17 3.13
N LEU A 116 -0.75 4.06 2.88
CA LEU A 116 0.53 4.08 2.17
C LEU A 116 0.34 4.45 0.70
N LEU A 117 -0.77 4.07 0.06
CA LEU A 117 -0.91 4.28 -1.37
C LEU A 117 -0.91 5.77 -1.78
N PRO A 118 -1.71 6.67 -1.18
CA PRO A 118 -1.60 8.11 -1.44
C PRO A 118 -0.20 8.68 -1.17
N ILE A 119 0.48 8.18 -0.13
CA ILE A 119 1.85 8.59 0.20
C ILE A 119 2.82 8.15 -0.90
N CYS A 120 2.69 6.91 -1.40
CA CYS A 120 3.50 6.38 -2.49
C CYS A 120 3.27 7.13 -3.80
N PHE A 121 2.05 7.60 -4.07
CA PHE A 121 1.78 8.51 -5.19
C PHE A 121 2.55 9.83 -5.04
N GLY A 122 2.56 10.43 -3.84
CA GLY A 122 3.36 11.62 -3.55
C GLY A 122 4.86 11.41 -3.73
N LEU A 123 5.36 10.21 -3.44
CA LEU A 123 6.76 9.80 -3.65
C LEU A 123 7.07 9.33 -5.08
N LYS A 124 6.09 9.39 -6.00
CA LYS A 124 6.20 8.92 -7.40
C LYS A 124 6.52 7.42 -7.55
N ILE A 125 6.17 6.61 -6.56
CA ILE A 125 6.34 5.14 -6.56
C ILE A 125 5.04 4.39 -6.19
N PRO A 126 3.87 4.75 -6.75
CA PRO A 126 2.59 4.13 -6.37
C PRO A 126 2.51 2.64 -6.71
N TYR A 127 3.29 2.17 -7.69
CA TYR A 127 3.26 0.80 -8.20
C TYR A 127 3.81 -0.24 -7.23
N VAL A 128 4.55 0.15 -6.18
CA VAL A 128 5.01 -0.75 -5.11
C VAL A 128 3.84 -1.48 -4.46
N ILE A 129 2.77 -0.73 -4.18
CA ILE A 129 1.65 -1.21 -3.37
C ILE A 129 0.82 -2.29 -4.08
N PRO A 130 0.36 -2.14 -5.34
CA PRO A 130 -0.38 -3.22 -6.01
C PRO A 130 0.46 -4.50 -6.15
N ILE A 131 1.78 -4.38 -6.38
CA ILE A 131 2.68 -5.54 -6.43
C ILE A 131 2.78 -6.19 -5.03
N ALA A 132 3.06 -5.41 -3.99
CA ALA A 132 3.17 -5.91 -2.63
C ALA A 132 1.86 -6.50 -2.10
N ALA A 133 0.72 -5.88 -2.42
CA ALA A 133 -0.61 -6.37 -2.06
C ALA A 133 -0.92 -7.71 -2.74
N GLY A 134 -0.60 -7.86 -4.03
CA GLY A 134 -0.71 -9.14 -4.73
C GLY A 134 0.20 -10.22 -4.13
N LEU A 135 1.39 -9.85 -3.67
CA LEU A 135 2.37 -10.76 -3.06
C LEU A 135 2.05 -11.19 -1.64
N LEU A 136 1.39 -10.36 -0.82
CA LEU A 136 1.23 -10.59 0.61
C LEU A 136 -0.23 -10.80 1.02
N CYS A 137 -1.16 -10.11 0.38
CA CYS A 137 -2.54 -10.04 0.84
C CYS A 137 -3.48 -10.95 0.02
N THR A 138 -4.78 -10.67 0.06
CA THR A 138 -5.84 -11.48 -0.57
C THR A 138 -6.31 -10.80 -1.86
N PRO A 139 -7.07 -11.46 -2.75
CA PRO A 139 -7.61 -10.78 -3.93
C PRO A 139 -8.57 -9.64 -3.56
N LEU A 140 -9.18 -9.67 -2.37
CA LEU A 140 -10.05 -8.59 -1.88
C LEU A 140 -9.29 -7.30 -1.57
N SER A 141 -7.96 -7.37 -1.44
CA SER A 141 -7.09 -6.20 -1.26
C SER A 141 -7.12 -5.22 -2.43
N VAL A 142 -7.66 -5.63 -3.59
CA VAL A 142 -8.01 -4.74 -4.70
C VAL A 142 -8.87 -3.57 -4.22
N VAL A 143 -9.81 -3.80 -3.31
CA VAL A 143 -10.69 -2.75 -2.77
C VAL A 143 -9.87 -1.70 -2.01
N SER A 144 -8.93 -2.13 -1.17
CA SER A 144 -8.06 -1.21 -0.40
C SER A 144 -7.15 -0.40 -1.31
N VAL A 145 -6.60 -1.02 -2.35
CA VAL A 145 -5.77 -0.34 -3.36
C VAL A 145 -6.61 0.67 -4.17
N ALA A 146 -7.83 0.29 -4.56
CA ALA A 146 -8.75 1.18 -5.25
C ALA A 146 -9.10 2.39 -4.35
N CYS A 147 -9.45 2.16 -3.08
CA CYS A 147 -9.74 3.22 -2.13
C CYS A 147 -8.55 4.17 -1.96
N GLY A 148 -7.33 3.67 -1.75
CA GLY A 148 -6.15 4.53 -1.65
C GLY A 148 -5.92 5.36 -2.94
N THR A 149 -6.27 4.81 -4.11
CA THR A 149 -6.02 5.48 -5.41
C THR A 149 -7.01 6.62 -5.56
N VAL A 150 -8.29 6.35 -5.30
CA VAL A 150 -9.36 7.35 -5.31
C VAL A 150 -9.06 8.46 -4.30
N ALA A 151 -8.62 8.13 -3.08
CA ALA A 151 -8.24 9.14 -2.08
C ALA A 151 -7.17 10.11 -2.62
N TYR A 152 -6.14 9.60 -3.29
CA TYR A 152 -5.09 10.43 -3.87
C TYR A 152 -5.66 11.36 -4.96
N TYR A 153 -6.40 10.84 -5.93
CA TYR A 153 -6.95 11.64 -7.03
C TYR A 153 -7.96 12.68 -6.55
N VAL A 154 -8.77 12.37 -5.52
CA VAL A 154 -9.67 13.33 -4.90
C VAL A 154 -8.89 14.47 -4.24
N ILE A 155 -7.86 14.17 -3.44
CA ILE A 155 -7.02 15.19 -2.80
C ILE A 155 -6.34 16.08 -3.86
N THR A 156 -5.80 15.48 -4.92
CA THR A 156 -5.14 16.20 -6.02
C THR A 156 -6.13 17.08 -6.78
N TYR A 157 -7.34 16.58 -7.07
CA TYR A 157 -8.38 17.36 -7.73
C TYR A 157 -8.72 18.65 -6.98
N PHE A 158 -8.95 18.55 -5.67
CA PHE A 158 -9.25 19.74 -4.86
C PHE A 158 -8.07 20.68 -4.73
N LYS A 159 -6.84 20.15 -4.61
CA LYS A 159 -5.62 20.96 -4.61
C LYS A 159 -5.50 21.82 -5.87
N GLU A 160 -5.63 21.20 -7.04
CA GLU A 160 -5.46 21.85 -8.34
C GLU A 160 -6.59 22.83 -8.67
N ASN A 161 -7.83 22.51 -8.27
CA ASN A 161 -9.01 23.31 -8.62
C ASN A 161 -9.45 24.30 -7.52
N SER A 162 -8.68 24.42 -6.43
CA SER A 162 -9.06 25.22 -5.26
C SER A 162 -9.39 26.68 -5.57
N GLN A 163 -8.61 27.34 -6.43
CA GLN A 163 -8.85 28.73 -6.84
C GLN A 163 -10.14 28.88 -7.67
N THR A 164 -10.38 27.96 -8.60
CA THR A 164 -11.60 27.92 -9.43
C THR A 164 -12.84 27.71 -8.57
N ILE A 165 -12.76 26.78 -7.62
CA ILE A 165 -13.85 26.49 -6.67
C ILE A 165 -14.15 27.71 -5.78
N ALA A 166 -13.11 28.41 -5.32
CA ALA A 166 -13.25 29.60 -4.49
C ALA A 166 -13.85 30.80 -5.25
N THR A 167 -13.58 30.91 -6.55
CA THR A 167 -14.05 32.02 -7.41
C THR A 167 -15.40 31.79 -8.06
N LEU A 168 -15.87 30.54 -8.15
CA LEU A 168 -17.24 30.23 -8.53
C LEU A 168 -18.20 30.97 -7.58
N ASP A 169 -19.23 31.61 -8.15
CA ASP A 169 -20.12 32.48 -7.39
C ASP A 169 -20.90 31.70 -6.32
N ALA A 170 -21.02 32.27 -5.12
CA ALA A 170 -21.65 31.60 -3.98
C ALA A 170 -23.17 31.41 -4.17
N GLU A 171 -23.79 32.22 -5.03
CA GLU A 171 -25.24 32.17 -5.28
C GLU A 171 -25.67 30.98 -6.14
N ASN A 172 -24.74 30.36 -6.89
CA ASN A 172 -25.00 29.20 -7.73
C ASN A 172 -24.42 27.91 -7.14
N ALA A 173 -24.84 27.55 -5.92
CA ALA A 173 -24.44 26.32 -5.23
C ALA A 173 -24.61 25.06 -6.12
N VAL A 174 -25.67 25.00 -6.93
CA VAL A 174 -25.92 23.87 -7.86
C VAL A 174 -24.83 23.75 -8.92
N ALA A 175 -24.31 24.87 -9.43
CA ALA A 175 -23.23 24.86 -10.42
C ALA A 175 -21.92 24.39 -9.79
N LYS A 176 -21.63 24.81 -8.55
CA LYS A 176 -20.49 24.29 -7.77
C LYS A 176 -20.59 22.80 -7.51
N PHE A 177 -21.75 22.30 -7.10
CA PHE A 177 -21.97 20.87 -6.89
C PHE A 177 -21.69 20.07 -8.15
N ARG A 178 -22.25 20.49 -9.29
CA ARG A 178 -22.00 19.83 -10.59
C ARG A 178 -20.53 19.86 -10.95
N PHE A 179 -19.87 21.01 -10.84
CA PHE A 179 -18.45 21.14 -11.12
C PHE A 179 -17.59 20.17 -10.30
N VAL A 180 -17.83 20.06 -8.98
CA VAL A 180 -17.08 19.15 -8.11
C VAL A 180 -17.38 17.69 -8.44
N ILE A 181 -18.66 17.32 -8.62
CA ILE A 181 -19.05 15.94 -8.93
C ILE A 181 -18.49 15.50 -10.28
N ASP A 182 -18.68 16.33 -11.32
CA ASP A 182 -18.24 16.04 -12.68
C ASP A 182 -16.71 16.00 -12.77
N GLY A 183 -16.00 16.84 -12.01
CA GLY A 183 -14.54 16.80 -11.97
C GLY A 183 -13.97 15.56 -11.27
N VAL A 184 -14.57 15.15 -10.15
CA VAL A 184 -14.12 13.95 -9.41
C VAL A 184 -14.50 12.67 -10.15
N LEU A 185 -15.75 12.54 -10.59
CA LEU A 185 -16.24 11.35 -11.31
C LEU A 185 -15.87 11.34 -12.80
N GLY A 186 -15.49 12.48 -13.36
CA GLY A 186 -15.00 12.60 -14.74
C GLY A 186 -13.50 12.34 -14.88
N ASN A 187 -12.78 12.12 -13.78
CA ASN A 187 -11.34 11.87 -13.81
C ASN A 187 -11.03 10.49 -14.42
N LYS A 188 -10.87 10.45 -15.74
CA LYS A 188 -10.56 9.24 -16.51
C LYS A 188 -9.25 8.59 -16.08
N GLU A 189 -8.26 9.38 -15.69
CA GLU A 189 -6.96 8.87 -15.24
C GLU A 189 -7.10 8.07 -13.93
N MET A 190 -7.93 8.53 -13.01
CA MET A 190 -8.27 7.79 -11.79
C MET A 190 -8.88 6.42 -12.10
N PHE A 191 -9.83 6.32 -13.03
CA PHE A 191 -10.43 5.03 -13.38
C PHE A 191 -9.44 4.08 -14.06
N VAL A 192 -8.66 4.59 -15.01
CA VAL A 192 -7.62 3.81 -15.70
C VAL A 192 -6.62 3.24 -14.69
N THR A 193 -6.17 4.06 -13.74
CA THR A 193 -5.19 3.64 -12.72
C THR A 193 -5.77 2.64 -11.73
N VAL A 194 -7.02 2.82 -11.28
CA VAL A 194 -7.72 1.83 -10.45
C VAL A 194 -7.83 0.49 -11.16
N ILE A 195 -8.23 0.48 -12.44
CA ILE A 195 -8.35 -0.76 -13.24
C ILE A 195 -6.98 -1.43 -13.40
N ALA A 196 -5.94 -0.66 -13.73
CA ALA A 196 -4.58 -1.18 -13.87
C ALA A 196 -4.09 -1.79 -12.54
N PHE A 197 -4.31 -1.11 -11.41
CA PHE A 197 -3.85 -1.56 -10.11
C PHE A 197 -4.61 -2.80 -9.64
N ALA A 198 -5.92 -2.86 -9.91
CA ALA A 198 -6.71 -4.06 -9.67
C ALA A 198 -6.18 -5.27 -10.46
N ALA A 199 -5.92 -5.09 -11.76
CA ALA A 199 -5.38 -6.14 -12.61
C ALA A 199 -4.00 -6.60 -12.12
N MET A 200 -3.11 -5.68 -11.74
CA MET A 200 -1.81 -6.02 -11.17
C MET A 200 -1.92 -6.88 -9.92
N VAL A 201 -2.76 -6.48 -8.95
CA VAL A 201 -2.96 -7.26 -7.71
C VAL A 201 -3.44 -8.67 -8.04
N LEU A 202 -4.42 -8.81 -8.94
CA LEU A 202 -4.98 -10.11 -9.32
C LEU A 202 -3.95 -10.99 -10.03
N VAL A 203 -3.24 -10.46 -11.03
CA VAL A 203 -2.22 -11.22 -11.78
C VAL A 203 -1.10 -11.69 -10.85
N VAL A 204 -0.56 -10.80 -10.02
CA VAL A 204 0.50 -11.14 -9.06
C VAL A 204 0.01 -12.19 -8.07
N TYR A 205 -1.22 -12.03 -7.54
CA TYR A 205 -1.82 -12.97 -6.60
C TYR A 205 -2.01 -14.36 -7.19
N LEU A 206 -2.49 -14.46 -8.43
CA LEU A 206 -2.70 -15.75 -9.09
C LEU A 206 -1.37 -16.44 -9.37
N LEU A 207 -0.39 -15.72 -9.90
CA LEU A 207 0.91 -16.29 -10.29
C LEU A 207 1.75 -16.73 -9.10
N ARG A 208 1.74 -16.00 -7.98
CA ARG A 208 2.50 -16.41 -6.78
C ARG A 208 2.04 -17.75 -6.19
N ARG A 209 0.81 -18.18 -6.48
CA ARG A 209 0.23 -19.44 -5.99
C ARG A 209 0.52 -20.64 -6.87
N LEU A 210 1.09 -20.43 -8.06
CA LEU A 210 1.50 -21.53 -8.92
C LEU A 210 2.66 -22.30 -8.29
N SER A 211 2.67 -23.63 -8.47
CA SER A 211 3.70 -24.55 -7.98
C SER A 211 5.01 -24.51 -8.80
N ILE A 212 5.29 -23.38 -9.44
CA ILE A 212 6.45 -23.15 -10.31
C ILE A 212 7.59 -22.56 -9.47
N ASP A 213 8.83 -22.88 -9.83
CA ASP A 213 9.99 -22.26 -9.21
C ASP A 213 10.02 -20.76 -9.48
N HIS A 214 10.43 -19.97 -8.49
CA HIS A 214 10.43 -18.51 -8.55
C HIS A 214 9.06 -17.86 -8.85
N SER A 215 7.95 -18.51 -8.49
CA SER A 215 6.58 -18.01 -8.74
C SER A 215 6.34 -16.57 -8.24
N TRP A 216 6.95 -16.16 -7.13
CA TRP A 216 6.87 -14.79 -6.61
C TRP A 216 7.54 -13.77 -7.53
N THR A 217 8.74 -14.06 -8.01
CA THR A 217 9.45 -13.18 -8.96
C THR A 217 8.74 -13.14 -10.32
N ILE A 218 8.27 -14.28 -10.82
CA ILE A 218 7.46 -14.35 -12.06
C ILE A 218 6.18 -13.51 -11.90
N GLY A 219 5.50 -13.65 -10.76
CA GLY A 219 4.31 -12.86 -10.44
C GLY A 219 4.58 -11.36 -10.46
N MET A 220 5.67 -10.90 -9.84
CA MET A 220 6.07 -9.48 -9.87
C MET A 220 6.30 -8.97 -11.28
N VAL A 221 7.10 -9.69 -12.09
CA VAL A 221 7.44 -9.28 -13.45
C VAL A 221 6.19 -9.23 -14.33
N ALA A 222 5.36 -10.26 -14.27
CA ALA A 222 4.10 -10.31 -15.02
C ALA A 222 3.15 -9.18 -14.59
N GLY A 223 3.01 -8.92 -13.28
CA GLY A 223 2.23 -7.81 -12.76
C GLY A 223 2.68 -6.46 -13.33
N ILE A 224 3.99 -6.21 -13.34
CA ILE A 224 4.56 -4.98 -13.93
C ILE A 224 4.25 -4.88 -15.42
N ILE A 225 4.46 -5.95 -16.18
CA ILE A 225 4.18 -5.96 -17.63
C ILE A 225 2.70 -5.65 -17.89
N PHE A 226 1.79 -6.34 -17.20
CA PHE A 226 0.35 -6.09 -17.31
C PHE A 226 -0.01 -4.65 -16.91
N GLY A 227 0.55 -4.15 -15.80
CA GLY A 227 0.34 -2.78 -15.34
C GLY A 227 0.78 -1.75 -16.37
N VAL A 228 1.98 -1.90 -16.95
CA VAL A 228 2.49 -1.02 -18.00
C VAL A 228 1.59 -1.05 -19.23
N VAL A 229 1.19 -2.23 -19.70
CA VAL A 229 0.31 -2.37 -20.86
C VAL A 229 -1.03 -1.68 -20.61
N ILE A 230 -1.70 -1.94 -19.49
CA ILE A 230 -3.01 -1.35 -19.19
C ILE A 230 -2.91 0.17 -19.03
N LEU A 231 -1.87 0.67 -18.36
CA LEU A 231 -1.68 2.12 -18.18
C LEU A 231 -1.38 2.83 -19.50
N LEU A 232 -0.58 2.24 -20.39
CA LEU A 232 -0.27 2.83 -21.71
C LEU A 232 -1.45 2.77 -22.67
N VAL A 233 -2.17 1.65 -22.71
CA VAL A 233 -3.40 1.53 -23.52
C VAL A 233 -4.47 2.47 -22.98
N GLY A 234 -4.63 2.53 -21.66
CA GLY A 234 -5.55 3.45 -21.01
C GLY A 234 -5.20 4.91 -21.24
N SER A 235 -3.91 5.29 -21.17
CA SER A 235 -3.50 6.67 -21.43
C SER A 235 -3.75 7.10 -22.87
N THR A 236 -3.45 6.22 -23.82
CA THR A 236 -3.69 6.49 -25.25
C THR A 236 -5.19 6.56 -25.56
N GLY A 237 -5.97 5.62 -25.03
CA GLY A 237 -7.41 5.52 -25.29
C GLY A 237 -8.22 6.66 -24.66
N PHE A 238 -7.88 7.06 -23.44
CA PHE A 238 -8.57 8.14 -22.72
C PHE A 238 -7.89 9.51 -22.84
N LYS A 239 -6.78 9.60 -23.58
CA LYS A 239 -5.95 10.82 -23.76
C LYS A 239 -5.54 11.43 -22.42
N THR A 240 -4.99 10.61 -21.52
CA THR A 240 -4.48 11.07 -20.22
C THR A 240 -2.98 11.35 -20.27
N ASP A 241 -2.52 12.32 -19.49
CA ASP A 241 -1.13 12.80 -19.49
C ASP A 241 -0.21 11.95 -18.59
N ILE A 242 -0.21 10.63 -18.80
CA ILE A 242 0.68 9.73 -18.05
C ILE A 242 2.08 9.79 -18.68
N SER A 243 3.06 10.31 -17.93
CA SER A 243 4.46 10.32 -18.34
C SER A 243 5.02 8.89 -18.47
N ILE A 244 5.37 8.49 -19.69
CA ILE A 244 5.96 7.17 -19.98
C ILE A 244 7.28 6.97 -19.22
N GLY A 245 8.14 7.99 -19.20
CA GLY A 245 9.42 7.94 -18.47
C GLY A 245 9.22 7.76 -16.96
N GLY A 246 8.27 8.50 -16.38
CA GLY A 246 7.91 8.37 -14.97
C GLY A 246 7.31 7.00 -14.64
N LEU A 247 6.48 6.45 -15.53
CA LEU A 247 5.92 5.11 -15.41
C LEU A 247 7.00 4.04 -15.34
N ILE A 248 7.93 4.02 -16.31
CA ILE A 248 8.99 3.00 -16.39
C ILE A 248 9.90 3.08 -15.16
N LEU A 249 10.36 4.29 -14.80
CA LEU A 249 11.25 4.48 -13.66
C LEU A 249 10.55 4.08 -12.35
N GLY A 250 9.28 4.49 -12.18
CA GLY A 250 8.47 4.10 -11.03
C GLY A 250 8.29 2.59 -10.91
N MET A 251 8.08 1.88 -12.02
CA MET A 251 7.95 0.41 -12.05
C MET A 251 9.27 -0.29 -11.68
N ILE A 252 10.42 0.19 -12.19
CA ILE A 252 11.74 -0.36 -11.87
C ILE A 252 12.03 -0.21 -10.37
N VAL A 253 11.82 0.99 -9.82
CA VAL A 253 12.02 1.23 -8.38
C VAL A 253 11.07 0.36 -7.56
N SER A 254 9.82 0.22 -8.01
CA SER A 254 8.83 -0.61 -7.34
C SER A 254 9.23 -2.09 -7.33
N PHE A 255 9.75 -2.60 -8.45
CA PHE A 255 10.30 -3.95 -8.53
C PHE A 255 11.42 -4.18 -7.53
N LEU A 256 12.38 -3.25 -7.45
CA LEU A 256 13.51 -3.37 -6.52
C LEU A 256 13.04 -3.39 -5.06
N ILE A 257 12.09 -2.54 -4.69
CA ILE A 257 11.50 -2.52 -3.34
C ILE A 257 10.79 -3.85 -3.05
N CYS A 258 9.99 -4.36 -3.99
CA CYS A 258 9.30 -5.64 -3.83
C CYS A 258 10.27 -6.84 -3.79
N LYS A 259 11.43 -6.79 -4.46
CA LYS A 259 12.49 -7.80 -4.33
C LYS A 259 13.10 -7.81 -2.92
N VAL A 260 13.29 -6.64 -2.31
CA VAL A 260 13.71 -6.55 -0.90
C VAL A 260 12.63 -7.17 -0.01
N LEU A 261 11.35 -6.86 -0.25
CA LEU A 261 10.22 -7.44 0.48
C LEU A 261 10.14 -8.97 0.34
N GLU A 262 10.29 -9.50 -0.88
CA GLU A 262 10.37 -10.94 -1.16
C GLU A 262 11.54 -11.56 -0.40
N PHE A 263 12.72 -10.93 -0.37
CA PHE A 263 13.86 -11.44 0.38
C PHE A 263 13.57 -11.60 1.88
N PHE A 264 12.80 -10.69 2.48
CA PHE A 264 12.38 -10.78 3.88
C PHE A 264 11.27 -11.80 4.13
N MET A 265 10.29 -11.92 3.22
CA MET A 265 9.08 -12.73 3.42
C MET A 265 9.18 -14.14 2.83
N HIS A 266 9.81 -14.30 1.68
CA HIS A 266 9.83 -15.53 0.88
C HIS A 266 11.26 -15.86 0.40
N ASN A 267 12.05 -16.46 1.30
CA ASN A 267 13.45 -16.81 1.02
C ASN A 267 13.65 -18.33 1.05
N VAL A 268 13.56 -18.93 -0.14
CA VAL A 268 13.59 -20.39 -0.35
C VAL A 268 14.72 -20.76 -1.31
N ASN A 269 15.21 -21.99 -1.19
CA ASN A 269 16.27 -22.54 -2.02
C ASN A 269 15.70 -23.50 -3.05
N TYR A 270 15.42 -23.00 -4.26
CA TYR A 270 14.90 -23.83 -5.34
C TYR A 270 15.90 -24.88 -5.84
N SER A 271 17.21 -24.68 -5.67
CA SER A 271 18.24 -25.66 -6.09
C SER A 271 18.24 -26.94 -5.24
N ARG A 272 17.59 -26.93 -4.08
CA ARG A 272 17.44 -28.10 -3.19
C ARG A 272 15.99 -28.58 -3.11
N THR A 273 15.24 -28.41 -4.20
CA THR A 273 13.85 -28.88 -4.26
C THR A 273 13.81 -30.41 -4.25
N GLU A 274 13.01 -30.97 -3.35
CA GLU A 274 12.80 -32.42 -3.21
C GLU A 274 11.33 -32.74 -3.54
N TYR A 275 11.11 -33.82 -4.29
CA TYR A 275 9.78 -34.36 -4.56
C TYR A 275 9.62 -35.64 -3.76
N VAL A 276 8.67 -35.65 -2.83
CA VAL A 276 8.46 -36.76 -1.90
C VAL A 276 7.05 -37.30 -2.10
N GLN A 277 6.93 -38.62 -2.07
CA GLN A 277 5.66 -39.33 -2.11
C GLN A 277 5.37 -39.86 -0.71
N PHE A 278 4.18 -39.58 -0.20
CA PHE A 278 3.66 -40.20 1.02
C PHE A 278 2.44 -41.04 0.65
N GLU A 279 2.26 -42.15 1.33
CA GLU A 279 1.11 -43.02 1.18
C GLU A 279 0.54 -43.26 2.58
N ASP A 280 -0.79 -43.19 2.68
CA ASP A 280 -1.59 -43.56 3.84
C ASP A 280 -2.70 -44.52 3.36
N ASP A 281 -3.42 -45.15 4.29
CA ASP A 281 -4.44 -46.17 4.00
C ASP A 281 -5.53 -45.68 3.01
N GLU A 282 -5.76 -44.36 2.94
CA GLU A 282 -6.75 -43.74 2.06
C GLU A 282 -6.16 -42.93 0.87
N TYR A 283 -4.90 -42.48 0.92
CA TYR A 283 -4.39 -41.48 -0.04
C TYR A 283 -2.91 -41.63 -0.39
N TYR A 284 -2.60 -41.36 -1.67
CA TYR A 284 -1.26 -41.04 -2.16
C TYR A 284 -1.05 -39.52 -2.28
N TYR A 285 -0.05 -38.99 -1.58
CA TYR A 285 0.33 -37.59 -1.63
C TYR A 285 1.60 -37.39 -2.45
N TYR A 286 1.55 -36.47 -3.42
CA TYR A 286 2.72 -35.97 -4.15
C TYR A 286 3.07 -34.59 -3.62
N VAL A 287 4.19 -34.46 -2.91
CA VAL A 287 4.58 -33.21 -2.22
C VAL A 287 5.87 -32.66 -2.82
N LYS A 288 5.85 -31.37 -3.18
CA LYS A 288 7.05 -30.59 -3.51
C LYS A 288 7.55 -29.87 -2.26
N ALA A 289 8.71 -30.27 -1.76
CA ALA A 289 9.37 -29.63 -0.62
C ALA A 289 10.46 -28.67 -1.10
N VAL A 290 10.30 -27.37 -0.81
CA VAL A 290 11.32 -26.36 -1.10
C VAL A 290 11.92 -25.86 0.22
N PRO A 291 13.20 -26.16 0.51
CA PRO A 291 13.80 -25.81 1.80
C PRO A 291 14.08 -24.30 1.90
N LYS A 292 13.82 -23.71 3.06
CA LYS A 292 14.13 -22.30 3.34
C LYS A 292 15.65 -22.11 3.47
N ASN A 293 16.18 -20.99 2.97
CA ASN A 293 17.57 -20.64 3.23
C ASN A 293 17.70 -20.23 4.70
N ASN A 294 18.41 -21.05 5.49
CA ASN A 294 18.72 -20.78 6.88
C ASN A 294 20.23 -20.63 7.05
N VAL A 295 20.66 -19.73 7.93
CA VAL A 295 22.06 -19.71 8.39
C VAL A 295 22.23 -20.85 9.40
N LYS A 296 23.32 -21.62 9.29
CA LYS A 296 23.69 -22.57 10.36
C LYS A 296 23.97 -21.74 11.61
N ARG A 297 23.07 -21.77 12.61
CA ARG A 297 23.35 -21.20 13.94
C ARG A 297 24.68 -21.76 14.42
N GLU A 298 25.61 -20.89 14.83
CA GLU A 298 26.84 -21.33 15.48
C GLU A 298 26.47 -22.29 16.61
N LYS A 299 26.97 -23.53 16.52
CA LYS A 299 26.82 -24.50 17.61
C LYS A 299 27.45 -23.85 18.84
N LYS A 300 26.66 -23.58 19.88
CA LYS A 300 27.19 -23.15 21.18
C LYS A 300 28.29 -24.15 21.57
N LYS A 301 29.55 -23.73 21.57
CA LYS A 301 30.66 -24.54 22.06
C LYS A 301 30.47 -24.66 23.57
N VAL A 302 29.88 -25.77 24.01
CA VAL A 302 29.84 -26.14 25.42
C VAL A 302 31.28 -26.43 25.84
N LYS A 303 31.92 -25.49 26.55
CA LYS A 303 33.19 -25.76 27.23
C LYS A 303 32.87 -26.68 28.40
N LYS A 304 33.23 -27.96 28.30
CA LYS A 304 33.29 -28.85 29.46
C LYS A 304 34.43 -28.35 30.34
N ILE A 305 34.09 -27.83 31.53
CA ILE A 305 35.09 -27.57 32.57
C ILE A 305 35.27 -28.90 33.28
N THR A 306 36.38 -29.59 33.02
CA THR A 306 36.77 -30.76 33.80
C THR A 306 37.34 -30.25 35.13
N SER A 307 36.71 -30.60 36.24
CA SER A 307 37.29 -30.44 37.57
C SER A 307 38.51 -31.36 37.69
N ALA A 308 39.69 -30.78 37.84
CA ALA A 308 40.90 -31.54 38.16
C ALA A 308 40.74 -32.15 39.56
N VAL A 309 41.12 -33.43 39.67
CA VAL A 309 41.13 -34.25 40.89
C VAL A 309 42.16 -33.72 41.89
#